data_AF-A0A2E7SFD7-F1
#
_entry.id   AF-A0A2E7SFD7-F1
#
_cell.length_a   1.000
_cell.length_b   1.000
_cell.length_c   1.000
_cell.angle_alpha   90.00
_cell.angle_beta   90.00
_cell.angle_gamma   90.00
#
_symmetry.space_group_name_H-M   'P 1'
#
loop_
_entity.id
_entity.type
_entity.pdbx_description
1 polymer ?
#
loop_
_entity_poly.entity_id
_entity_poly.type
_entity_poly.pdbx_seq_one_letter_code
_entity_poly.pdbx_strand_id
1 'polypeptide(L)'
;MTRLCRIFCLISVAQPLGQASERFDYHSIRKQSMVASQGIYEGELHLRTEGKARPQEMRGYGAGWRGDSHLLWDGVVEESNAVEFDVSEAGRYALAMQWTLAPDYGVFEVKLNGKVVEPQLDLYSPRVKLANLRDLGEITMKAGAQRLVIKLIGGNPKAQKFQGKGYLYGLDYLELTDLSPKSEKPEEIKSTVEALFNLDEARLMMKQYCFRCHGVKKVKGKVNLEALVKRADFLKHIEITQHAAEMMAKVEMPPEDEMQPTKIERAKLAHFFDDLVGEYLQSNMELEPVVMRRLNRYEYNNAVRDLLQLRGDIYPLPEKV
;
A
#
# COMPACT_ATOMS: atom_id res chain seq x y z
N MET A 1 -69.85 26.09 -12.91
CA MET A 1 -69.39 25.17 -11.85
C MET A 1 -69.75 23.74 -12.28
N THR A 2 -68.84 23.07 -12.99
CA THR A 2 -69.10 21.77 -13.65
C THR A 2 -68.26 20.70 -12.97
N ARG A 3 -68.91 19.66 -12.43
CA ARG A 3 -68.31 18.62 -11.60
C ARG A 3 -67.61 17.53 -12.45
N LEU A 4 -66.49 17.07 -11.88
CA LEU A 4 -65.61 15.99 -12.29
C LEU A 4 -66.33 14.66 -12.61
N CYS A 5 -65.94 14.03 -13.72
CA CYS A 5 -65.97 12.58 -13.88
C CYS A 5 -64.56 12.15 -14.33
N ARG A 6 -63.80 11.52 -13.42
CA ARG A 6 -62.44 11.01 -13.68
C ARG A 6 -62.54 9.59 -14.23
N ILE A 7 -62.13 9.40 -15.48
CA ILE A 7 -61.91 8.10 -16.10
C ILE A 7 -60.52 7.60 -15.66
N PHE A 8 -60.49 6.49 -14.95
CA PHE A 8 -59.26 5.75 -14.64
C PHE A 8 -58.85 4.94 -15.88
N CYS A 9 -57.75 5.32 -16.51
CA CYS A 9 -57.11 4.50 -17.54
C CYS A 9 -55.92 3.77 -16.89
N LEU A 10 -56.04 2.44 -16.77
CA LEU A 10 -54.99 1.54 -16.31
C LEU A 10 -53.88 1.47 -17.38
N ILE A 11 -52.74 2.11 -17.14
CA ILE A 11 -51.51 1.86 -17.90
C ILE A 11 -50.70 0.84 -17.11
N SER A 12 -50.63 -0.37 -17.63
CA SER A 12 -49.77 -1.44 -17.13
C SER A 12 -48.30 -1.05 -17.35
N VAL A 13 -47.57 -0.79 -16.25
CA VAL A 13 -46.12 -0.58 -16.30
C VAL A 13 -45.47 -1.96 -16.34
N ALA A 14 -45.06 -2.39 -17.53
CA ALA A 14 -44.14 -3.51 -17.67
C ALA A 14 -42.77 -3.10 -17.12
N GLN A 15 -42.40 -3.59 -15.94
CA GLN A 15 -41.03 -3.49 -15.44
C GLN A 15 -40.15 -4.48 -16.23
N PRO A 16 -38.96 -4.07 -16.71
CA PRO A 16 -38.00 -5.01 -17.26
C PRO A 16 -37.41 -5.83 -16.10
N LEU A 17 -37.68 -7.13 -16.13
CA LEU A 17 -36.98 -8.14 -15.34
C LEU A 17 -35.51 -8.18 -15.75
N GLY A 18 -34.62 -8.10 -14.76
CA GLY A 18 -33.24 -8.57 -14.87
C GLY A 18 -32.21 -7.50 -15.18
N GLN A 19 -31.87 -6.66 -14.19
CA GLN A 19 -30.47 -6.25 -14.06
C GLN A 19 -29.70 -7.52 -13.70
N ALA A 20 -28.97 -8.06 -14.68
CA ALA A 20 -27.88 -8.98 -14.39
C ALA A 20 -26.97 -8.27 -13.38
N SER A 21 -26.86 -8.79 -12.16
CA SER A 21 -25.84 -8.31 -11.23
C SER A 21 -24.52 -8.39 -11.96
N GLU A 22 -23.84 -7.26 -12.14
CA GLU A 22 -22.47 -7.25 -12.65
C GLU A 22 -21.68 -8.28 -11.85
N ARG A 23 -21.15 -9.27 -12.55
CA ARG A 23 -20.38 -10.35 -11.96
C ARG A 23 -19.23 -9.67 -11.22
N PHE A 24 -19.21 -9.81 -9.90
CA PHE A 24 -18.20 -9.21 -9.04
C PHE A 24 -16.81 -9.58 -9.59
N ASP A 25 -16.10 -8.58 -10.11
CA ASP A 25 -14.83 -8.77 -10.78
C ASP A 25 -13.71 -8.80 -9.74
N TYR A 26 -13.18 -9.98 -9.44
CA TYR A 26 -12.06 -10.13 -8.52
C TYR A 26 -10.79 -9.41 -9.03
N HIS A 27 -10.68 -9.12 -10.33
CA HIS A 27 -9.59 -8.32 -10.87
C HIS A 27 -9.71 -6.84 -10.51
N SER A 28 -10.93 -6.33 -10.29
CA SER A 28 -11.18 -4.96 -9.82
C SER A 28 -10.93 -4.79 -8.31
N ILE A 29 -10.88 -5.89 -7.54
CA ILE A 29 -10.60 -5.89 -6.09
C ILE A 29 -9.11 -5.83 -5.80
N ARG A 30 -8.25 -5.99 -6.82
CA ARG A 30 -7.00 -5.25 -6.79
C ARG A 30 -7.36 -3.78 -7.03
N LYS A 31 -7.74 -3.08 -5.95
CA LYS A 31 -7.10 -1.78 -5.72
C LYS A 31 -5.61 -2.08 -5.72
N GLN A 32 -5.01 -2.10 -6.91
CA GLN A 32 -3.57 -2.19 -7.10
C GLN A 32 -3.01 -1.14 -6.15
N SER A 33 -2.14 -1.56 -5.24
CA SER A 33 -1.50 -0.63 -4.33
C SER A 33 -0.85 0.44 -5.20
N MET A 34 -1.44 1.64 -5.22
CA MET A 34 -0.81 2.83 -5.83
C MET A 34 0.41 3.26 -5.02
N VAL A 35 0.56 2.71 -3.82
CA VAL A 35 1.73 2.86 -2.97
C VAL A 35 2.81 1.92 -3.48
N ALA A 36 3.92 2.50 -3.91
CA ALA A 36 5.13 1.79 -4.26
C ALA A 36 5.58 0.87 -3.11
N SER A 37 5.94 -0.36 -3.46
CA SER A 37 6.67 -1.23 -2.54
C SER A 37 8.14 -0.81 -2.52
N GLN A 38 8.70 -0.55 -1.33
CA GLN A 38 10.12 -0.22 -1.15
C GLN A 38 10.60 1.02 -1.93
N GLY A 39 9.71 1.97 -2.22
CA GLY A 39 10.06 3.18 -2.97
C GLY A 39 10.14 3.01 -4.48
N ILE A 40 9.75 1.84 -5.03
CA ILE A 40 9.79 1.57 -6.47
C ILE A 40 8.38 1.66 -7.07
N TYR A 41 8.23 2.54 -8.05
CA TYR A 41 7.00 2.77 -8.79
C TYR A 41 7.17 2.27 -10.22
N GLU A 42 6.62 1.10 -10.51
CA GLU A 42 6.44 0.59 -11.87
C GLU A 42 5.67 1.59 -12.72
N GLY A 43 6.16 1.83 -13.93
CA GLY A 43 5.61 2.80 -14.87
C GLY A 43 4.18 2.46 -15.25
N GLU A 44 3.87 1.19 -15.50
CA GLU A 44 2.57 0.74 -15.99
C GLU A 44 1.52 0.55 -14.88
N LEU A 45 1.96 0.49 -13.63
CA LEU A 45 1.09 0.14 -12.49
C LEU A 45 0.85 1.33 -11.55
N HIS A 46 1.89 2.06 -11.20
CA HIS A 46 1.86 3.06 -10.14
C HIS A 46 1.74 4.49 -10.68
N LEU A 47 2.05 4.71 -11.96
CA LEU A 47 1.91 6.02 -12.58
C LEU A 47 0.51 6.23 -13.12
N ARG A 48 -0.19 7.23 -12.58
CA ARG A 48 -1.44 7.70 -13.17
C ARG A 48 -1.11 8.48 -14.43
N THR A 49 -1.69 8.08 -15.56
CA THR A 49 -1.41 8.70 -16.85
C THR A 49 -2.66 9.29 -17.47
N GLU A 50 -2.47 10.33 -18.28
CA GLU A 50 -3.53 10.90 -19.12
C GLU A 50 -3.15 10.70 -20.60
N GLY A 51 -4.14 10.48 -21.47
CA GLY A 51 -3.92 10.44 -22.92
C GLY A 51 -3.38 9.11 -23.45
N LYS A 52 -2.26 9.15 -24.19
CA LYS A 52 -1.77 8.05 -25.06
C LYS A 52 -0.92 6.99 -24.33
N ALA A 53 -0.57 7.23 -23.07
CA ALA A 53 0.33 6.34 -22.35
C ALA A 53 -0.35 5.00 -22.04
N ARG A 54 0.38 3.89 -22.17
CA ARG A 54 -0.18 2.55 -22.01
C ARG A 54 0.90 1.54 -21.61
N PRO A 55 0.53 0.46 -20.88
CA PRO A 55 1.42 -0.67 -20.67
C PRO A 55 1.85 -1.30 -22.01
N GLN A 56 3.10 -1.77 -22.09
CA GLN A 56 3.56 -2.65 -23.17
C GLN A 56 4.36 -3.82 -22.58
N GLU A 57 4.00 -5.01 -23.04
CA GLU A 57 4.67 -6.26 -22.71
C GLU A 57 6.07 -6.34 -23.34
N MET A 58 7.07 -6.74 -22.54
CA MET A 58 8.48 -6.67 -22.91
C MET A 58 9.21 -8.02 -23.00
N ARG A 59 8.61 -9.18 -22.66
CA ARG A 59 9.30 -10.48 -22.74
C ARG A 59 9.78 -10.80 -24.15
N GLY A 60 9.06 -10.34 -25.17
CA GLY A 60 9.47 -10.49 -26.57
C GLY A 60 10.76 -9.77 -26.95
N TYR A 61 11.24 -8.82 -26.13
CA TYR A 61 12.41 -7.98 -26.40
C TYR A 61 13.64 -8.34 -25.55
N GLY A 62 13.49 -9.22 -24.57
CA GLY A 62 14.56 -9.71 -23.70
C GLY A 62 14.12 -9.82 -22.25
N ALA A 63 15.08 -10.12 -21.37
CA ALA A 63 14.87 -10.12 -19.92
C ALA A 63 15.39 -8.82 -19.30
N GLY A 64 14.88 -8.46 -18.12
CA GLY A 64 15.42 -7.39 -17.28
C GLY A 64 14.41 -6.31 -16.88
N TRP A 65 13.33 -6.12 -17.67
CA TRP A 65 12.23 -5.23 -17.31
C TRP A 65 11.55 -5.73 -16.06
N ARG A 66 11.31 -4.82 -15.12
CA ARG A 66 10.59 -5.16 -13.91
C ARG A 66 9.13 -5.43 -14.28
N GLY A 67 8.56 -6.51 -13.73
CA GLY A 67 7.19 -6.91 -14.08
C GLY A 67 6.98 -7.32 -15.55
N ASP A 68 8.04 -7.56 -16.33
CA ASP A 68 7.97 -7.91 -17.76
C ASP A 68 7.26 -6.86 -18.65
N SER A 69 7.14 -5.63 -18.18
CA SER A 69 6.38 -4.56 -18.84
C SER A 69 7.07 -3.22 -18.67
N HIS A 70 6.64 -2.22 -19.43
CA HIS A 70 6.96 -0.83 -19.15
C HIS A 70 5.78 0.09 -19.51
N LEU A 71 5.83 1.35 -19.10
CA LEU A 71 4.95 2.39 -19.59
C LEU A 71 5.46 2.93 -20.92
N LEU A 72 4.72 2.67 -21.98
CA LEU A 72 4.98 3.23 -23.30
C LEU A 72 4.13 4.47 -23.56
N TRP A 73 4.72 5.47 -24.20
CA TRP A 73 4.00 6.61 -24.75
C TRP A 73 4.56 7.00 -26.11
N ASP A 74 3.69 7.51 -26.99
CA ASP A 74 4.06 8.06 -28.29
C ASP A 74 3.54 9.50 -28.48
N GLY A 75 4.31 10.31 -29.21
CA GLY A 75 3.90 11.68 -29.53
C GLY A 75 4.73 12.32 -30.64
N VAL A 76 4.40 13.57 -30.96
CA VAL A 76 5.16 14.41 -31.90
C VAL A 76 5.96 15.48 -31.15
N VAL A 77 6.99 16.04 -31.79
CA VAL A 77 7.85 17.07 -31.17
C VAL A 77 6.98 18.21 -30.64
N GLU A 78 7.33 18.68 -29.44
CA GLU A 78 6.60 19.63 -28.59
C GLU A 78 5.42 19.06 -27.79
N GLU A 79 4.91 17.85 -28.07
CA GLU A 79 3.94 17.18 -27.20
C GLU A 79 4.61 16.70 -25.89
N SER A 80 3.79 16.57 -24.84
CA SER A 80 4.22 16.04 -23.55
C SER A 80 3.26 14.98 -23.03
N ASN A 81 3.81 14.06 -22.24
CA ASN A 81 3.04 13.21 -21.36
C ASN A 81 3.16 13.71 -19.92
N ALA A 82 2.04 13.74 -19.19
CA ALA A 82 2.04 14.00 -17.76
C ALA A 82 1.62 12.74 -17.02
N VAL A 83 2.43 12.36 -16.03
CA VAL A 83 2.19 11.21 -15.18
C VAL A 83 2.31 11.60 -13.72
N GLU A 84 1.54 10.96 -12.85
CA GLU A 84 1.54 11.26 -11.42
C GLU A 84 1.81 10.02 -10.57
N PHE A 85 2.52 10.22 -9.48
CA PHE A 85 2.78 9.20 -8.44
C PHE A 85 2.64 9.81 -7.06
N ASP A 86 2.27 9.00 -6.06
CA ASP A 86 2.08 9.49 -4.70
C ASP A 86 3.30 9.23 -3.83
N VAL A 87 3.78 10.26 -3.14
CA VAL A 87 4.81 10.13 -2.11
C VAL A 87 4.13 10.12 -0.75
N SER A 88 4.41 9.12 0.10
CA SER A 88 3.75 8.95 1.40
C SER A 88 4.08 10.06 2.40
N GLU A 89 5.35 10.50 2.42
CA GLU A 89 5.85 11.46 3.41
C GLU A 89 6.62 12.60 2.74
N ALA A 90 6.59 13.79 3.34
CA ALA A 90 7.43 14.88 2.86
C ALA A 90 8.87 14.62 3.29
N GLY A 91 9.82 14.76 2.37
CA GLY A 91 11.20 14.37 2.65
C GLY A 91 12.17 14.71 1.53
N ARG A 92 13.44 14.39 1.77
CA ARG A 92 14.49 14.40 0.74
C ARG A 92 14.60 12.99 0.16
N TYR A 93 14.56 12.86 -1.15
CA TYR A 93 14.66 11.57 -1.84
C TYR A 93 15.75 11.63 -2.90
N ALA A 94 16.51 10.55 -3.06
CA ALA A 94 17.24 10.30 -4.30
C ALA A 94 16.23 9.74 -5.31
N LEU A 95 16.13 10.35 -6.48
CA LEU A 95 15.27 9.89 -7.56
C LEU A 95 16.13 9.23 -8.64
N ALA A 96 15.82 7.98 -8.97
CA ALA A 96 16.37 7.29 -10.12
C ALA A 96 15.26 6.77 -11.04
N MET A 97 15.53 6.67 -12.34
CA MET A 97 14.55 6.19 -13.31
C MET A 97 15.19 5.20 -14.29
N GLN A 98 14.50 4.08 -14.51
CA GLN A 98 14.92 3.04 -15.44
C GLN A 98 14.16 3.20 -16.75
N TRP A 99 14.89 3.54 -17.81
CA TRP A 99 14.32 3.75 -19.14
C TRP A 99 14.59 2.57 -20.06
N THR A 100 13.77 2.46 -21.10
CA THR A 100 14.01 1.59 -22.26
C THR A 100 14.63 2.41 -23.38
N LEU A 101 15.60 1.83 -24.08
CA LEU A 101 16.20 2.39 -25.29
C LEU A 101 15.72 1.60 -26.50
N ALA A 102 15.39 2.28 -27.60
CA ALA A 102 14.93 1.63 -28.83
C ALA A 102 15.22 2.45 -30.10
N PRO A 103 15.10 1.88 -31.31
CA PRO A 103 15.45 2.57 -32.55
C PRO A 103 14.53 3.73 -32.91
N ASP A 104 13.31 3.74 -32.39
CA ASP A 104 12.25 4.70 -32.66
C ASP A 104 11.97 5.65 -31.48
N TYR A 105 12.87 5.66 -30.50
CA TYR A 105 12.74 6.49 -29.30
C TYR A 105 13.38 7.87 -29.47
N GLY A 106 12.76 8.84 -28.81
CA GLY A 106 13.06 10.26 -28.98
C GLY A 106 14.08 10.80 -27.98
N VAL A 107 14.22 12.13 -28.00
CA VAL A 107 14.95 12.93 -27.04
C VAL A 107 13.95 13.73 -26.21
N PHE A 108 14.05 13.67 -24.89
CA PHE A 108 13.03 14.20 -23.98
C PHE A 108 13.60 15.19 -22.96
N GLU A 109 12.78 16.18 -22.59
CA GLU A 109 12.97 17.00 -21.40
C GLU A 109 12.02 16.47 -20.31
N VAL A 110 12.54 16.18 -19.11
CA VAL A 110 11.76 15.69 -17.97
C VAL A 110 11.70 16.76 -16.88
N LYS A 111 10.48 17.08 -16.46
CA LYS A 111 10.19 18.00 -15.35
C LYS A 111 9.48 17.27 -14.23
N LEU A 112 9.93 17.47 -13.00
CA LEU A 112 9.22 17.05 -11.80
C LEU A 112 8.68 18.28 -11.08
N ASN A 113 7.37 18.32 -10.85
CA ASN A 113 6.66 19.44 -10.21
C ASN A 113 7.02 20.80 -10.81
N GLY A 114 7.20 20.84 -12.14
CA GLY A 114 7.58 22.04 -12.90
C GLY A 114 9.08 22.34 -12.97
N LYS A 115 9.93 21.69 -12.17
CA LYS A 115 11.40 21.83 -12.21
C LYS A 115 12.01 20.83 -13.21
N VAL A 116 12.85 21.29 -14.12
CA VAL A 116 13.63 20.41 -15.01
C VAL A 116 14.58 19.56 -14.18
N VAL A 117 14.45 18.24 -14.30
CA VAL A 117 15.32 17.24 -13.65
C VAL A 117 16.23 16.54 -14.65
N GLU A 118 15.83 16.49 -15.92
CA GLU A 118 16.64 15.98 -17.02
C GLU A 118 16.36 16.82 -18.28
N PRO A 119 17.28 17.70 -18.70
CA PRO A 119 17.04 18.60 -19.82
C PRO A 119 17.11 17.90 -21.18
N GLN A 120 17.88 16.81 -21.31
CA GLN A 120 18.10 16.15 -22.59
C GLN A 120 18.35 14.64 -22.43
N LEU A 121 17.26 13.90 -22.31
CA LEU A 121 17.24 12.45 -22.25
C LEU A 121 17.14 11.84 -23.65
N ASP A 122 18.27 11.43 -24.23
CA ASP A 122 18.28 10.65 -25.48
C ASP A 122 18.03 9.16 -25.20
N LEU A 123 16.91 8.64 -25.68
CA LEU A 123 16.51 7.25 -25.50
C LEU A 123 16.76 6.37 -26.73
N TYR A 124 17.52 6.87 -27.71
CA TYR A 124 17.85 6.10 -28.91
C TYR A 124 18.81 4.94 -28.63
N SER A 125 18.53 3.79 -29.23
CA SER A 125 19.47 2.67 -29.39
C SER A 125 19.15 1.88 -30.66
N PRO A 126 20.14 1.33 -31.39
CA PRO A 126 19.88 0.50 -32.56
C PRO A 126 19.15 -0.82 -32.25
N ARG A 127 19.00 -1.19 -30.97
CA ARG A 127 18.24 -2.35 -30.49
C ARG A 127 17.48 -2.00 -29.23
N VAL A 128 16.39 -2.71 -28.98
CA VAL A 128 15.63 -2.61 -27.73
C VAL A 128 16.48 -3.17 -26.58
N LYS A 129 16.69 -2.37 -25.54
CA LYS A 129 17.39 -2.77 -24.30
C LYS A 129 17.06 -1.79 -23.17
N LEU A 130 17.36 -2.19 -21.93
CA LEU A 130 17.35 -1.24 -20.81
C LEU A 130 18.49 -0.23 -20.94
N ALA A 131 18.19 1.02 -20.58
CA ALA A 131 19.20 2.04 -20.30
C ALA A 131 19.97 1.69 -19.01
N ASN A 132 21.04 2.40 -18.72
CA ASN A 132 21.55 2.42 -17.35
C ASN A 132 20.53 3.15 -16.46
N LEU A 133 20.40 2.72 -15.20
CA LEU A 133 19.57 3.43 -14.22
C LEU A 133 20.01 4.90 -14.16
N ARG A 134 19.08 5.81 -14.44
CA ARG A 134 19.36 7.24 -14.56
C ARG A 134 19.12 7.91 -13.22
N ASP A 135 20.20 8.25 -12.54
CA ASP A 135 20.17 9.08 -11.33
C ASP A 135 19.83 10.54 -11.70
N LEU A 136 18.75 11.07 -11.12
CA LEU A 136 18.25 12.43 -11.29
C LEU A 136 18.59 13.32 -10.07
N GLY A 137 19.37 12.79 -9.13
CA GLY A 137 19.87 13.46 -7.95
C GLY A 137 18.86 13.54 -6.82
N GLU A 138 19.20 14.38 -5.84
CA GLU A 138 18.40 14.57 -4.64
C GLU A 138 17.32 15.63 -4.85
N ILE A 139 16.09 15.29 -4.45
CA ILE A 139 14.92 16.13 -4.62
C ILE A 139 14.13 16.17 -3.32
N THR A 140 13.72 17.36 -2.90
CA THR A 140 12.74 17.52 -1.82
C THR A 140 11.34 17.39 -2.38
N MET A 141 10.56 16.44 -1.87
CA MET A 141 9.19 16.17 -2.28
C MET A 141 8.23 16.42 -1.11
N LYS A 142 7.02 16.87 -1.43
CA LYS A 142 5.93 16.97 -0.44
C LYS A 142 5.21 15.62 -0.36
N ALA A 143 4.57 15.32 0.77
CA ALA A 143 3.61 14.22 0.83
C ALA A 143 2.45 14.47 -0.16
N GLY A 144 1.98 13.41 -0.79
CA GLY A 144 0.90 13.41 -1.79
C GLY A 144 1.42 13.32 -3.23
N ALA A 145 0.54 13.68 -4.16
CA ALA A 145 0.77 13.54 -5.59
C ALA A 145 1.94 14.42 -6.09
N GLN A 146 2.90 13.78 -6.75
CA GLN A 146 3.97 14.42 -7.51
C GLN A 146 3.67 14.27 -9.00
N ARG A 147 3.95 15.31 -9.78
CA ARG A 147 3.67 15.36 -11.21
C ARG A 147 4.95 15.38 -12.03
N LEU A 148 5.12 14.36 -12.86
CA LEU A 148 6.21 14.24 -13.82
C LEU A 148 5.70 14.58 -15.22
N VAL A 149 6.37 15.51 -15.91
CA VAL A 149 6.05 15.91 -17.29
C VAL A 149 7.24 15.55 -18.17
N ILE A 150 6.99 14.70 -19.16
CA ILE A 150 7.99 14.20 -20.12
C ILE A 150 7.64 14.81 -21.47
N LYS A 151 8.42 15.80 -21.92
CA LYS A 151 8.20 16.53 -23.17
C LYS A 151 9.11 16.00 -24.26
N LEU A 152 8.57 15.67 -25.42
CA LEU A 152 9.34 15.29 -26.60
C LEU A 152 9.94 16.55 -27.24
N ILE A 153 11.27 16.68 -27.19
CA ILE A 153 12.00 17.86 -27.71
C ILE A 153 12.71 17.58 -29.03
N GLY A 154 12.83 16.32 -29.43
CA GLY A 154 13.44 15.95 -30.70
C GLY A 154 13.66 14.44 -30.83
N GLY A 155 14.51 14.04 -31.76
CA GLY A 155 14.95 12.66 -31.92
C GLY A 155 16.42 12.62 -32.34
N ASN A 156 17.13 11.57 -31.94
CA ASN A 156 18.48 11.34 -32.40
C ASN A 156 18.50 11.28 -33.94
N PRO A 157 19.52 11.83 -34.64
CA PRO A 157 19.60 11.76 -36.10
C PRO A 157 19.55 10.34 -36.67
N LYS A 158 19.90 9.33 -35.87
CA LYS A 158 19.86 7.91 -36.24
C LYS A 158 18.54 7.22 -35.86
N ALA A 159 17.67 7.88 -35.09
CA ALA A 159 16.40 7.34 -34.68
C ALA A 159 15.39 7.32 -35.84
N GLN A 160 14.65 6.22 -35.95
CA GLN A 160 13.54 6.09 -36.89
C GLN A 160 12.31 6.81 -36.35
N LYS A 161 11.59 7.54 -37.20
CA LYS A 161 10.35 8.18 -36.76
C LYS A 161 9.25 7.14 -36.64
N PHE A 162 8.64 7.04 -35.47
CA PHE A 162 7.43 6.26 -35.27
C PHE A 162 6.30 6.83 -36.13
N GLN A 163 5.68 5.95 -36.93
CA GLN A 163 4.65 6.31 -37.91
C GLN A 163 5.04 7.47 -38.84
N GLY A 164 6.34 7.66 -39.09
CA GLY A 164 6.86 8.72 -39.96
C GLY A 164 6.84 10.14 -39.39
N LYS A 165 6.31 10.37 -38.18
CA LYS A 165 6.11 11.73 -37.63
C LYS A 165 6.57 11.95 -36.20
N GLY A 166 6.61 10.91 -35.38
CA GLY A 166 6.81 11.02 -33.94
C GLY A 166 7.92 10.13 -33.40
N TYR A 167 8.01 10.06 -32.09
CA TYR A 167 8.91 9.17 -31.36
C TYR A 167 8.19 8.63 -30.12
N LEU A 168 8.73 7.54 -29.56
CA LEU A 168 8.22 6.96 -28.32
C LEU A 168 9.21 7.14 -27.17
N TYR A 169 8.73 6.88 -25.96
CA TYR A 169 9.57 6.48 -24.84
C TYR A 169 8.96 5.27 -24.14
N GLY A 170 9.81 4.52 -23.42
CA GLY A 170 9.42 3.46 -22.50
C GLY A 170 10.04 3.71 -21.13
N LEU A 171 9.21 3.80 -20.09
CA LEU A 171 9.62 3.95 -18.70
C LEU A 171 9.28 2.66 -17.94
N ASP A 172 10.31 1.95 -17.47
CA ASP A 172 10.17 0.68 -16.74
C ASP A 172 9.69 0.98 -15.31
N TYR A 173 10.56 1.56 -14.47
CA TYR A 173 10.20 2.02 -13.14
C TYR A 173 10.91 3.33 -12.78
N LEU A 174 10.41 3.99 -11.75
CA LEU A 174 11.17 4.99 -11.00
C LEU A 174 11.40 4.49 -9.57
N GLU A 175 12.51 4.88 -8.99
CA GLU A 175 12.95 4.51 -7.65
C GLU A 175 13.16 5.78 -6.82
N LEU A 176 12.53 5.82 -5.66
CA LEU A 176 12.71 6.84 -4.63
C LEU A 176 13.41 6.22 -3.43
N THR A 177 14.64 6.65 -3.18
CA THR A 177 15.37 6.31 -1.95
C THR A 177 15.24 7.45 -0.98
N ASP A 178 14.63 7.23 0.20
CA ASP A 178 14.55 8.26 1.24
C ASP A 178 15.95 8.60 1.76
N LEU A 179 16.34 9.86 1.61
CA LEU A 179 17.58 10.48 2.06
C LEU A 179 17.36 11.42 3.23
N SER A 180 16.11 11.61 3.67
CA SER A 180 15.86 12.23 4.96
C SER A 180 16.74 11.50 5.96
N PRO A 181 17.47 12.23 6.84
CA PRO A 181 18.16 11.55 7.92
C PRO A 181 17.11 10.65 8.52
N LYS A 182 17.33 9.33 8.48
CA LYS A 182 16.46 8.39 9.19
C LYS A 182 16.30 9.05 10.53
N SER A 183 15.12 9.59 10.81
CA SER A 183 14.70 9.87 12.18
C SER A 183 15.17 8.63 12.90
N GLU A 184 16.17 8.78 13.77
CA GLU A 184 16.94 7.70 14.38
C GLU A 184 15.97 6.54 14.57
N LYS A 185 16.28 5.41 13.90
CA LYS A 185 15.37 4.27 13.77
C LYS A 185 14.50 4.14 15.03
N PRO A 186 13.19 3.83 14.91
CA PRO A 186 12.39 3.48 16.08
C PRO A 186 13.07 2.42 16.98
N GLU A 187 14.02 1.64 16.44
CA GLU A 187 14.90 0.70 17.17
C GLU A 187 15.94 1.38 18.11
N GLU A 188 16.54 2.53 17.76
CA GLU A 188 17.51 3.23 18.64
C GLU A 188 16.83 4.17 19.65
N ILE A 189 15.67 4.73 19.28
CA ILE A 189 14.78 5.38 20.25
C ILE A 189 14.15 4.32 21.17
N LYS A 190 13.83 3.10 20.68
CA LYS A 190 13.50 1.96 21.54
C LYS A 190 14.61 1.70 22.53
N SER A 191 15.85 1.51 22.08
CA SER A 191 16.97 1.24 22.99
C SER A 191 17.21 2.32 24.05
N THR A 192 16.90 3.59 23.76
CA THR A 192 17.14 4.71 24.69
C THR A 192 15.92 5.03 25.57
N VAL A 193 14.70 4.71 25.10
CA VAL A 193 13.44 4.85 25.86
C VAL A 193 13.11 3.58 26.67
N GLU A 194 13.49 2.39 26.19
CA GLU A 194 13.44 1.09 26.90
C GLU A 194 14.26 1.11 28.18
N ALA A 195 15.25 2.00 28.28
CA ALA A 195 16.05 2.19 29.49
C ALA A 195 15.36 3.03 30.58
N LEU A 196 14.22 3.69 30.31
CA LEU A 196 13.61 4.63 31.26
C LEU A 196 12.09 4.46 31.50
N PHE A 197 11.45 3.38 31.02
CA PHE A 197 10.19 2.91 31.62
C PHE A 197 10.35 1.52 32.22
N ASN A 198 10.89 1.53 33.42
CA ASN A 198 11.17 0.34 34.21
C ASN A 198 9.86 -0.24 34.79
N LEU A 199 9.86 -1.54 35.08
CA LEU A 199 8.72 -2.27 35.66
C LEU A 199 8.14 -1.56 36.90
N ASP A 200 8.99 -0.88 37.67
CA ASP A 200 8.60 -0.17 38.88
C ASP A 200 7.72 1.05 38.60
N GLU A 201 8.04 1.85 37.58
CA GLU A 201 7.20 2.98 37.14
C GLU A 201 5.86 2.50 36.55
N ALA A 202 5.89 1.42 35.75
CA ALA A 202 4.69 0.79 35.22
C ALA A 202 3.77 0.30 36.36
N ARG A 203 4.34 -0.36 37.36
CA ARG A 203 3.61 -0.83 38.55
C ARG A 203 3.03 0.31 39.38
N LEU A 204 3.72 1.45 39.48
CA LEU A 204 3.19 2.62 40.18
C LEU A 204 1.93 3.16 39.49
N MET A 205 1.94 3.25 38.16
CA MET A 205 0.75 3.63 37.38
C MET A 205 -0.36 2.57 37.46
N MET A 206 -0.02 1.28 37.39
CA MET A 206 -1.01 0.21 37.54
C MET A 206 -1.68 0.26 38.92
N LYS A 207 -0.95 0.66 39.98
CA LYS A 207 -1.53 0.87 41.30
C LYS A 207 -2.57 1.98 41.32
N GLN A 208 -2.39 3.03 40.52
CA GLN A 208 -3.33 4.15 40.41
C GLN A 208 -4.56 3.79 39.57
N TYR A 209 -4.35 3.16 38.42
CA TYR A 209 -5.39 3.01 37.39
C TYR A 209 -5.96 1.59 37.26
N CYS A 210 -5.19 0.55 37.59
CA CYS A 210 -5.53 -0.85 37.28
C CYS A 210 -5.91 -1.69 38.51
N PHE A 211 -5.14 -1.63 39.60
CA PHE A 211 -5.29 -2.54 40.76
C PHE A 211 -6.58 -2.35 41.54
N ARG A 212 -7.27 -1.22 41.37
CA ARG A 212 -8.62 -1.01 41.95
C ARG A 212 -9.65 -1.99 41.40
N CYS A 213 -9.50 -2.41 40.14
CA CYS A 213 -10.40 -3.34 39.46
C CYS A 213 -9.77 -4.70 39.11
N HIS A 214 -8.44 -4.76 39.02
CA HIS A 214 -7.66 -5.95 38.67
C HIS A 214 -6.58 -6.25 39.72
N GLY A 215 -6.95 -6.20 41.00
CA GLY A 215 -6.05 -6.46 42.14
C GLY A 215 -6.65 -7.49 43.10
N VAL A 216 -5.96 -7.76 44.21
CA VAL A 216 -6.35 -8.84 45.15
C VAL A 216 -7.74 -8.59 45.77
N LYS A 217 -8.11 -7.32 45.97
CA LYS A 217 -9.41 -6.94 46.56
C LYS A 217 -10.58 -7.05 45.57
N LYS A 218 -10.34 -6.89 44.27
CA LYS A 218 -11.37 -6.91 43.23
C LYS A 218 -10.74 -7.39 41.92
N VAL A 219 -11.29 -8.49 41.40
CA VAL A 219 -10.73 -9.21 40.23
C VAL A 219 -11.75 -9.20 39.08
N LYS A 220 -12.01 -8.01 38.50
CA LYS A 220 -12.87 -7.89 37.30
C LYS A 220 -12.25 -8.68 36.14
N GLY A 221 -13.10 -9.33 35.35
CA GLY A 221 -12.66 -10.13 34.21
C GLY A 221 -11.79 -11.35 34.56
N LYS A 222 -11.73 -11.76 35.84
CA LYS A 222 -10.80 -12.81 36.34
C LYS A 222 -9.31 -12.48 36.13
N VAL A 223 -8.98 -11.19 35.94
CA VAL A 223 -7.60 -10.72 35.75
C VAL A 223 -7.10 -10.07 37.04
N ASN A 224 -5.94 -10.52 37.54
CA ASN A 224 -5.25 -9.95 38.69
C ASN A 224 -3.83 -9.51 38.29
N LEU A 225 -3.68 -8.22 37.97
CA LEU A 225 -2.40 -7.63 37.59
C LEU A 225 -1.49 -7.38 38.80
N GLU A 226 -2.05 -7.28 40.00
CA GLU A 226 -1.27 -7.07 41.23
C GLU A 226 -0.39 -8.29 41.56
N ALA A 227 -0.83 -9.49 41.17
CA ALA A 227 -0.09 -10.75 41.33
C ALA A 227 1.13 -10.88 40.39
N LEU A 228 1.20 -10.10 39.31
CA LEU A 228 2.29 -10.12 38.34
C LEU A 228 3.40 -9.20 38.83
N VAL A 229 4.35 -9.74 39.59
CA VAL A 229 5.36 -8.93 40.32
C VAL A 229 6.60 -8.70 39.47
N LYS A 230 7.02 -9.69 38.68
CA LYS A 230 8.23 -9.66 37.85
C LYS A 230 7.86 -9.64 36.37
N ARG A 231 8.73 -9.10 35.51
CA ARG A 231 8.58 -9.16 34.03
C ARG A 231 8.25 -10.58 33.55
N ALA A 232 8.94 -11.59 34.09
CA ALA A 232 8.72 -13.00 33.76
C ALA A 232 7.29 -13.50 34.05
N ASP A 233 6.58 -12.91 35.01
CA ASP A 233 5.20 -13.29 35.32
C ASP A 233 4.25 -12.82 34.20
N PHE A 234 4.48 -11.64 33.63
CA PHE A 234 3.73 -11.13 32.48
C PHE A 234 3.97 -11.95 31.21
N LEU A 235 5.20 -12.42 30.99
CA LEU A 235 5.53 -13.29 29.87
C LEU A 235 4.88 -14.68 29.99
N LYS A 236 4.78 -15.22 31.21
CA LYS A 236 4.07 -16.48 31.48
C LYS A 236 2.56 -16.36 31.25
N HIS A 237 2.00 -15.18 31.48
CA HIS A 237 0.59 -14.88 31.30
C HIS A 237 0.36 -13.98 30.08
N ILE A 238 0.91 -14.40 28.93
CA ILE A 238 0.97 -13.57 27.72
C ILE A 238 -0.41 -13.13 27.22
N GLU A 239 -1.43 -13.97 27.34
CA GLU A 239 -2.80 -13.64 26.94
C GLU A 239 -3.35 -12.43 27.70
N ILE A 240 -3.05 -12.36 29.01
CA ILE A 240 -3.46 -11.23 29.86
C ILE A 240 -2.68 -9.97 29.46
N THR A 241 -1.39 -10.11 29.18
CA THR A 241 -0.50 -9.02 28.77
C THR A 241 -0.93 -8.43 27.41
N GLN A 242 -1.21 -9.28 26.43
CA GLN A 242 -1.73 -8.89 25.12
C GLN A 242 -3.08 -8.20 25.25
N HIS A 243 -4.00 -8.78 26.03
CA HIS A 243 -5.31 -8.19 26.23
C HIS A 243 -5.22 -6.82 26.92
N ALA A 244 -4.32 -6.66 27.90
CA ALA A 244 -4.07 -5.37 28.53
C ALA A 244 -3.54 -4.34 27.53
N ALA A 245 -2.60 -4.72 26.65
CA ALA A 245 -2.10 -3.85 25.58
C ALA A 245 -3.23 -3.36 24.67
N GLU A 246 -4.09 -4.28 24.21
CA GLU A 246 -5.24 -3.98 23.35
C GLU A 246 -6.23 -3.03 24.02
N MET A 247 -6.59 -3.30 25.28
CA MET A 247 -7.55 -2.47 26.03
C MET A 247 -7.04 -1.04 26.25
N MET A 248 -5.74 -0.89 26.49
CA MET A 248 -5.10 0.42 26.62
C MET A 248 -5.03 1.15 25.27
N ALA A 249 -4.76 0.43 24.17
CA ALA A 249 -4.73 0.98 22.81
C ALA A 249 -6.12 1.43 22.34
N LYS A 250 -7.18 0.66 22.66
CA LYS A 250 -8.58 0.97 22.32
C LYS A 250 -9.22 2.03 23.22
N VAL A 251 -8.52 2.46 24.28
CA VAL A 251 -9.02 3.46 25.25
C VAL A 251 -10.28 2.94 26.00
N GLU A 252 -10.41 1.62 26.15
CA GLU A 252 -11.58 1.00 26.80
C GLU A 252 -11.38 0.83 28.32
N MET A 253 -10.13 0.85 28.78
CA MET A 253 -9.77 0.70 30.19
C MET A 253 -8.88 1.87 30.66
N PRO A 254 -9.01 2.35 31.92
CA PRO A 254 -10.07 2.05 32.88
C PRO A 254 -11.47 2.49 32.38
N PRO A 255 -12.58 1.96 32.93
CA PRO A 255 -13.93 2.36 32.53
C PRO A 255 -14.24 3.82 32.89
N GLU A 256 -15.22 4.43 32.23
CA GLU A 256 -15.53 5.86 32.35
C GLU A 256 -15.80 6.35 33.79
N ASP A 257 -16.29 5.45 34.66
CA ASP A 257 -16.59 5.72 36.07
C ASP A 257 -15.34 5.69 36.99
N GLU A 258 -14.18 5.35 36.44
CA GLU A 258 -12.92 5.25 37.16
C GLU A 258 -11.92 6.34 36.74
N MET A 259 -10.87 6.51 37.54
CA MET A 259 -9.83 7.50 37.29
C MET A 259 -9.11 7.19 35.97
N GLN A 260 -9.13 8.16 35.05
CA GLN A 260 -8.53 8.01 33.73
C GLN A 260 -7.08 8.50 33.71
N PRO A 261 -6.14 7.73 33.12
CA PRO A 261 -4.80 8.23 32.85
C PRO A 261 -4.84 9.33 31.78
N THR A 262 -3.88 10.25 31.84
CA THR A 262 -3.65 11.23 30.77
C THR A 262 -3.25 10.52 29.47
N LYS A 263 -3.34 11.22 28.33
CA LYS A 263 -2.93 10.66 27.02
C LYS A 263 -1.48 10.13 27.05
N ILE A 264 -0.59 10.81 27.75
CA ILE A 264 0.82 10.44 27.87
C ILE A 264 0.98 9.18 28.74
N GLU A 265 0.33 9.13 29.90
CA GLU A 265 0.40 7.97 30.80
C GLU A 265 -0.24 6.72 30.17
N ARG A 266 -1.34 6.89 29.43
CA ARG A 266 -1.98 5.81 28.70
C ARG A 266 -1.06 5.23 27.63
N ALA A 267 -0.38 6.10 26.86
CA ALA A 267 0.60 5.68 25.87
C ALA A 267 1.78 4.93 26.51
N LYS A 268 2.26 5.40 27.67
CA LYS A 268 3.33 4.70 28.43
C LYS A 268 2.90 3.29 28.89
N LEU A 269 1.69 3.15 29.43
CA LEU A 269 1.15 1.85 29.84
C LEU A 269 0.90 0.92 28.65
N ALA A 270 0.35 1.42 27.55
CA ALA A 270 0.15 0.65 26.33
C ALA A 270 1.48 0.13 25.78
N HIS A 271 2.48 1.01 25.68
CA HIS A 271 3.83 0.67 25.23
C HIS A 271 4.48 -0.38 26.13
N PHE A 272 4.35 -0.26 27.46
CA PHE A 272 4.89 -1.26 28.40
C PHE A 272 4.34 -2.67 28.16
N PHE A 273 3.03 -2.81 27.96
CA PHE A 273 2.44 -4.12 27.67
C PHE A 273 2.79 -4.62 26.27
N ASP A 274 2.83 -3.73 25.26
CA ASP A 274 3.22 -4.06 23.89
C ASP A 274 4.69 -4.55 23.81
N ASP A 275 5.60 -3.92 24.56
CA ASP A 275 6.99 -4.36 24.65
C ASP A 275 7.12 -5.78 25.21
N LEU A 276 6.32 -6.13 26.23
CA LEU A 276 6.31 -7.48 26.78
C LEU A 276 5.76 -8.51 25.78
N VAL A 277 4.79 -8.12 24.95
CA VAL A 277 4.31 -8.96 23.85
C VAL A 277 5.41 -9.13 22.80
N GLY A 278 6.11 -8.06 22.44
CA GLY A 278 7.27 -8.12 21.55
C GLY A 278 8.38 -9.04 22.06
N GLU A 279 8.73 -8.94 23.35
CA GLU A 279 9.71 -9.80 24.02
C GLU A 279 9.30 -11.29 23.97
N TYR A 280 8.02 -11.58 24.20
CA TYR A 280 7.48 -12.94 24.09
C TYR A 280 7.58 -13.47 22.65
N LEU A 281 7.20 -12.67 21.64
CA LEU A 281 7.23 -13.10 20.23
C LEU A 281 8.65 -13.34 19.71
N GLN A 282 9.63 -12.56 20.19
CA GLN A 282 11.05 -12.77 19.84
C GLN A 282 11.60 -14.08 20.42
N SER A 283 11.12 -14.49 21.59
CA SER A 283 11.58 -15.71 22.27
C SER A 283 10.77 -16.96 21.89
N ASN A 284 9.51 -16.79 21.48
CA ASN A 284 8.59 -17.85 21.08
C ASN A 284 8.17 -17.67 19.60
N MET A 285 9.12 -17.85 18.69
CA MET A 285 8.89 -17.80 17.24
C MET A 285 8.19 -19.06 16.67
N GLU A 286 7.82 -20.02 17.51
CA GLU A 286 7.04 -21.18 17.09
C GLU A 286 5.58 -20.77 16.89
N LEU A 287 5.26 -20.39 15.66
CA LEU A 287 3.88 -20.31 15.21
C LEU A 287 3.27 -21.71 15.30
N GLU A 288 2.15 -21.86 15.99
CA GLU A 288 1.35 -23.07 15.86
C GLU A 288 1.09 -23.30 14.36
N PRO A 289 1.30 -24.52 13.84
CA PRO A 289 1.05 -24.80 12.43
C PRO A 289 -0.39 -24.40 12.11
N VAL A 290 -0.56 -23.33 11.34
CA VAL A 290 -1.87 -22.99 10.80
C VAL A 290 -2.27 -24.20 9.96
N VAL A 291 -3.24 -24.97 10.45
CA VAL A 291 -3.74 -26.14 9.75
C VAL A 291 -4.30 -25.63 8.43
N MET A 292 -3.59 -25.90 7.34
CA MET A 292 -4.10 -25.59 6.00
C MET A 292 -5.39 -26.38 5.82
N ARG A 293 -6.52 -25.71 6.00
CA ARG A 293 -7.82 -26.30 5.70
C ARG A 293 -7.91 -26.55 4.21
N ARG A 294 -8.55 -27.65 3.83
CA ARG A 294 -8.89 -27.88 2.42
C ARG A 294 -9.79 -26.73 1.97
N LEU A 295 -9.50 -26.20 0.79
CA LEU A 295 -10.40 -25.28 0.14
C LEU A 295 -11.73 -25.99 -0.10
N ASN A 296 -12.82 -25.31 0.18
CA ASN A 296 -14.13 -25.79 -0.26
C ASN A 296 -14.21 -25.69 -1.80
N ARG A 297 -15.24 -26.30 -2.39
CA ARG A 297 -15.38 -26.36 -3.85
C ARG A 297 -15.44 -24.98 -4.50
N TYR A 298 -16.06 -24.00 -3.85
CA TYR A 298 -16.14 -22.61 -4.33
C TYR A 298 -14.78 -21.92 -4.27
N GLU A 299 -14.07 -22.06 -3.16
CA GLU A 299 -12.73 -21.50 -2.96
C GLU A 299 -11.73 -22.08 -3.97
N TYR A 300 -11.78 -23.40 -4.21
CA TYR A 300 -10.94 -24.05 -5.22
C TYR A 300 -11.31 -23.60 -6.64
N ASN A 301 -12.61 -23.53 -6.97
CA ASN A 301 -13.07 -23.08 -8.28
C ASN A 301 -12.60 -21.64 -8.57
N ASN A 302 -12.74 -20.73 -7.61
CA ASN A 302 -12.29 -19.35 -7.76
C ASN A 302 -10.75 -19.28 -7.85
N ALA A 303 -10.03 -19.97 -6.96
CA ALA A 303 -8.57 -19.97 -6.97
C ALA A 303 -7.99 -20.44 -8.32
N VAL A 304 -8.52 -21.50 -8.91
CA VAL A 304 -8.02 -22.02 -10.19
C VAL A 304 -8.47 -21.15 -11.37
N ARG A 305 -9.70 -20.63 -11.34
CA ARG A 305 -10.17 -19.68 -12.38
C ARG A 305 -9.31 -18.41 -12.40
N ASP A 306 -8.97 -17.89 -11.23
CA ASP A 306 -8.16 -16.68 -11.10
C ASP A 306 -6.72 -16.95 -11.50
N LEU A 307 -6.14 -18.07 -11.04
CA LEU A 307 -4.75 -18.43 -11.35
C LEU A 307 -4.53 -18.69 -12.84
N LEU A 308 -5.48 -19.37 -13.50
CA LEU A 308 -5.37 -19.79 -14.90
C LEU A 308 -6.18 -18.92 -15.87
N GLN A 309 -6.80 -17.84 -15.38
CA GLN A 309 -7.60 -16.88 -16.16
C GLN A 309 -8.72 -17.55 -16.98
N LEU A 310 -9.40 -18.54 -16.41
CA LEU A 310 -10.42 -19.33 -17.10
C LEU A 310 -11.78 -18.61 -17.15
N ARG A 311 -12.39 -18.59 -18.34
CA ARG A 311 -13.72 -18.02 -18.61
C ARG A 311 -14.82 -19.07 -18.42
N GLY A 312 -14.91 -19.70 -17.26
CA GLY A 312 -15.93 -20.70 -16.98
C GLY A 312 -15.75 -21.34 -15.62
N ASP A 313 -16.83 -21.86 -15.03
CA ASP A 313 -16.74 -22.65 -13.81
C ASP A 313 -16.13 -24.01 -14.13
N ILE A 314 -15.13 -24.38 -13.35
CA ILE A 314 -14.49 -25.70 -13.43
C ILE A 314 -15.50 -26.78 -13.01
N TYR A 315 -16.45 -26.39 -12.17
CA TYR A 315 -17.52 -27.23 -11.67
C TYR A 315 -18.89 -26.62 -12.00
N PRO A 316 -19.56 -27.06 -13.07
CA PRO A 316 -20.84 -26.51 -13.50
C PRO A 316 -22.06 -26.97 -12.68
N LEU A 317 -21.88 -27.72 -11.59
CA LEU A 317 -22.97 -28.27 -10.78
C LEU A 317 -22.96 -27.69 -9.37
N PRO A 318 -24.09 -27.18 -8.86
CA PRO A 318 -24.18 -26.66 -7.49
C PRO A 318 -23.96 -27.80 -6.48
N GLU A 319 -23.26 -27.48 -5.40
CA GLU A 319 -23.14 -28.36 -4.24
C GLU A 319 -24.53 -28.55 -3.62
N LYS A 320 -24.84 -29.75 -3.11
CA LYS A 320 -26.08 -29.93 -2.33
C LYS A 320 -25.98 -29.03 -1.09
N VAL A 321 -26.87 -28.04 -1.02
CA VAL A 321 -27.15 -27.26 0.19
C VAL A 321 -27.78 -28.18 1.22
#